data_AF-A0A1I8MTP5-F1
#
_entry.id   AF-A0A1I8MTP5-F1
#
_cell.length_a   1.000
_cell.length_b   1.000
_cell.length_c   1.000
_cell.angle_alpha   90.00
_cell.angle_beta   90.00
_cell.angle_gamma   90.00
#
_symmetry.space_group_name_H-M   'P 1'
#
loop_
_entity.id
_entity.type
_entity.pdbx_description
1 polymer ?
#
loop_
_entity_poly.entity_id
_entity_poly.type
_entity_poly.pdbx_seq_one_letter_code
_entity_poly.pdbx_strand_id
1 'polypeptide(L)'
;MEKEAGQNNQNAAPPAEPQLTGNNTNAGNNAQQKKPRADLNSLPTRQYLDQTVAPILLHGLQTLARERPPDPISFLASYLLKNKNRCEEAIPENV
;
A
#
# COMPACT_ATOMS: atom_id res chain seq x y z
N MET A 1 -42.47 -48.44 -6.19
CA MET A 1 -41.15 -47.81 -6.17
C MET A 1 -40.81 -47.55 -7.63
N GLU A 2 -41.36 -46.48 -8.20
CA GLU A 2 -41.17 -46.14 -9.62
C GLU A 2 -41.33 -44.63 -9.82
N LYS A 3 -40.60 -44.18 -10.83
CA LYS A 3 -40.14 -42.81 -11.10
C LYS A 3 -41.22 -41.94 -11.73
N GLU A 4 -41.15 -40.63 -11.51
CA GLU A 4 -41.26 -39.66 -12.61
C GLU A 4 -40.54 -38.35 -12.28
N ALA A 5 -39.84 -37.83 -13.29
CA ALA A 5 -39.14 -36.56 -13.30
C ALA A 5 -40.00 -35.51 -14.00
N GLY A 6 -39.94 -34.25 -13.56
CA GLY A 6 -40.61 -33.13 -14.21
C GLY A 6 -40.06 -31.79 -13.74
N GLN A 7 -39.59 -31.00 -14.70
CA GLN A 7 -38.83 -29.76 -14.67
C GLN A 7 -39.34 -28.63 -13.73
N ASN A 8 -38.43 -27.74 -13.30
CA ASN A 8 -38.23 -26.38 -13.88
C ASN A 8 -37.86 -25.34 -12.80
N ASN A 9 -36.69 -24.69 -12.90
CA ASN A 9 -36.61 -23.24 -13.16
C ASN A 9 -35.16 -22.77 -13.37
N GLN A 10 -34.98 -22.00 -14.42
CA GLN A 10 -33.77 -21.33 -14.85
C GLN A 10 -33.69 -19.98 -14.13
N ASN A 11 -32.49 -19.56 -13.68
CA ASN A 11 -31.89 -18.29 -14.10
C ASN A 11 -30.58 -17.99 -13.37
N ALA A 12 -29.67 -17.42 -14.16
CA ALA A 12 -28.24 -17.31 -13.97
C ALA A 12 -27.80 -16.14 -13.08
N ALA A 13 -26.53 -16.21 -12.67
CA ALA A 13 -25.78 -15.26 -11.87
C ALA A 13 -25.72 -13.82 -12.44
N PRO A 14 -25.41 -12.83 -11.58
CA PRO A 14 -24.61 -11.69 -11.99
C PRO A 14 -23.16 -11.82 -11.46
N PRO A 15 -22.14 -11.72 -12.33
CA PRO A 15 -20.78 -11.39 -11.90
C PRO A 15 -20.71 -9.87 -11.71
N ALA A 16 -20.42 -9.41 -10.50
CA ALA A 16 -20.09 -8.01 -10.25
C ALA A 16 -18.56 -7.84 -10.34
N GLU A 17 -18.04 -7.84 -11.56
CA GLU A 17 -16.75 -7.22 -11.88
C GLU A 17 -16.98 -5.71 -12.08
N PRO A 18 -16.31 -4.81 -11.34
CA PRO A 18 -16.27 -3.40 -11.70
C PRO A 18 -15.44 -3.22 -12.98
N GLN A 19 -16.13 -2.98 -14.08
CA GLN A 19 -15.55 -2.65 -15.37
C GLN A 19 -14.81 -1.30 -15.31
N LEU A 20 -13.59 -1.29 -15.83
CA LEU A 20 -12.83 -0.11 -16.20
C LEU A 20 -13.59 0.66 -17.30
N THR A 21 -13.85 1.94 -17.09
CA THR A 21 -14.26 2.88 -18.14
C THR A 21 -13.18 3.95 -18.32
N GLY A 22 -12.61 3.98 -19.53
CA GLY A 22 -11.76 5.07 -19.99
C GLY A 22 -12.60 6.15 -20.66
N ASN A 23 -12.20 7.40 -20.44
CA ASN A 23 -11.75 8.34 -21.47
C ASN A 23 -11.81 9.77 -20.92
N ASN A 24 -10.75 10.56 -21.16
CA ASN A 24 -10.89 11.92 -21.65
C ASN A 24 -9.52 12.45 -22.12
N THR A 25 -9.42 12.64 -23.43
CA THR A 25 -8.32 13.34 -24.10
C THR A 25 -8.52 14.84 -23.94
N ASN A 26 -7.55 15.54 -23.34
CA ASN A 26 -7.36 16.97 -23.52
C ASN A 26 -5.88 17.23 -23.83
N ALA A 27 -5.63 17.78 -25.02
CA ALA A 27 -4.33 18.19 -25.49
C ALA A 27 -4.05 19.64 -25.08
N GLY A 28 -2.81 19.86 -24.62
CA GLY A 28 -2.14 21.16 -24.63
C GLY A 28 -2.31 21.98 -23.35
N ASN A 29 -1.25 22.03 -22.53
CA ASN A 29 -0.48 23.26 -22.28
C ASN A 29 0.66 23.01 -21.30
N ASN A 30 1.81 23.57 -21.65
CA ASN A 30 3.05 23.57 -20.90
C ASN A 30 2.84 24.35 -19.57
N ALA A 31 2.77 23.65 -18.45
CA ALA A 31 3.01 24.21 -17.13
C ALA A 31 3.41 23.07 -16.19
N GLN A 32 4.59 23.20 -15.61
CA GLN A 32 5.17 22.38 -14.56
C GLN A 32 4.18 22.25 -13.37
N GLN A 33 3.22 21.34 -13.47
CA GLN A 33 2.26 21.07 -12.41
C GLN A 33 2.97 20.22 -11.36
N LYS A 34 3.48 20.89 -10.33
CA LYS A 34 3.75 20.32 -9.01
C LYS A 34 2.55 19.46 -8.61
N LYS A 35 2.63 18.14 -8.83
CA LYS A 35 1.63 17.20 -8.31
C LYS A 35 1.48 17.53 -6.81
N PRO A 36 0.27 17.80 -6.31
CA PRO A 36 0.07 18.04 -4.90
C PRO A 36 0.69 16.85 -4.16
N ARG A 37 1.52 17.14 -3.16
CA ARG A 37 2.00 16.14 -2.20
C ARG A 37 0.76 15.35 -1.80
N ALA A 38 0.69 14.07 -2.17
CA ALA A 38 -0.47 13.27 -1.80
C ALA A 38 -0.58 13.37 -0.27
N ASP A 39 -1.69 13.92 0.21
CA ASP A 39 -1.88 14.13 1.65
C ASP A 39 -1.69 12.78 2.33
N LEU A 40 -0.62 12.61 3.12
CA LEU A 40 -0.31 11.33 3.75
C LEU A 40 -1.51 10.82 4.56
N ASN A 41 -2.30 11.73 5.11
CA ASN A 41 -3.51 11.47 5.87
C ASN A 41 -4.68 10.90 5.05
N SER A 42 -4.64 11.03 3.72
CA SER A 42 -5.65 10.50 2.79
C SER A 42 -5.26 9.15 2.20
N LEU A 43 -4.02 8.71 2.43
CA LEU A 43 -3.52 7.47 1.85
C LEU A 43 -4.18 6.24 2.47
N PRO A 44 -4.44 5.18 1.68
CA PRO A 44 -4.75 3.87 2.21
C PRO A 44 -3.68 3.42 3.21
N THR A 45 -4.08 2.74 4.28
CA THR A 45 -3.20 2.35 5.41
C THR A 45 -1.89 1.72 4.96
N ARG A 46 -1.95 0.81 3.98
CA ARG A 46 -0.76 0.14 3.47
C ARG A 46 0.25 1.12 2.88
N GLN A 47 -0.23 2.05 2.06
CA GLN A 47 0.60 3.03 1.39
C GLN A 47 1.18 4.04 2.38
N TYR A 48 0.41 4.45 3.39
CA TYR A 48 0.92 5.30 4.47
C TYR A 48 2.10 4.62 5.19
N LEU A 49 1.96 3.35 5.57
CA LEU A 49 3.02 2.61 6.24
C LEU A 49 4.24 2.42 5.33
N ASP A 50 4.02 2.08 4.06
CA ASP A 50 5.08 1.86 3.08
C ASP A 50 5.89 3.15 2.82
N GLN A 51 5.27 4.34 2.86
CA GLN A 51 5.93 5.63 2.65
C GLN A 51 6.52 6.27 3.91
N THR A 52 6.13 5.84 5.10
CA THR A 52 6.58 6.46 6.36
C THR A 52 7.58 5.60 7.11
N VAL A 53 7.14 4.44 7.62
CA VAL A 53 7.87 3.69 8.65
C VAL A 53 8.28 2.28 8.21
N ALA A 54 7.67 1.71 7.17
CA ALA A 54 7.97 0.34 6.76
C ALA A 54 9.44 0.11 6.37
N PRO A 55 10.13 1.02 5.63
CA PRO A 55 11.53 0.81 5.27
C PRO A 55 12.46 0.71 6.49
N ILE A 56 12.32 1.65 7.44
CA ILE A 56 13.15 1.66 8.66
C ILE A 56 12.84 0.46 9.57
N LEU A 57 11.56 0.07 9.66
CA LEU A 57 11.14 -1.09 10.44
C LEU A 57 11.70 -2.37 9.84
N LEU A 58 11.67 -2.53 8.52
CA LEU A 58 12.21 -3.72 7.87
C LEU A 58 13.72 -3.87 8.15
N HIS A 59 14.48 -2.79 8.02
CA HIS A 59 15.92 -2.81 8.33
C HIS A 59 16.18 -3.08 9.82
N GLY A 60 15.44 -2.43 10.72
CA GLY A 60 15.56 -2.65 12.16
C GLY A 60 15.25 -4.09 12.57
N LEU A 61 14.20 -4.67 11.99
CA LEU A 61 13.82 -6.07 12.23
C LEU A 61 14.86 -7.05 11.66
N GLN A 62 15.46 -6.76 10.50
CA GLN A 62 16.56 -7.57 9.96
C GLN A 62 17.78 -7.58 10.88
N THR A 63 18.17 -6.41 11.42
CA THR A 63 19.27 -6.32 12.39
C THR A 63 18.93 -7.04 13.69
N LEU A 64 17.73 -6.82 14.23
CA LEU A 64 17.25 -7.46 15.45
C LEU A 64 17.24 -8.99 15.33
N ALA A 65 16.79 -9.53 14.19
CA ALA A 65 16.75 -10.97 13.95
C ALA A 65 18.15 -11.62 13.91
N ARG A 66 19.18 -10.86 13.53
CA ARG A 66 20.59 -11.29 13.50
C ARG A 66 21.24 -11.21 14.88
N GLU A 67 21.09 -10.10 15.59
CA GLU A 67 21.78 -9.87 16.87
C GLU A 67 21.09 -10.56 18.06
N ARG A 68 19.76 -10.71 17.99
CA ARG A 68 18.93 -11.28 19.07
C ARG A 68 19.32 -10.78 20.48
N PRO A 69 19.27 -9.45 20.69
CA PRO A 69 19.62 -8.86 21.99
C PRO A 69 18.67 -9.33 23.10
N PRO A 70 19.10 -9.25 24.38
CA PRO A 70 18.28 -9.68 25.52
C PRO A 70 16.99 -8.86 25.68
N ASP A 71 17.00 -7.58 25.25
CA ASP A 71 15.81 -6.72 25.19
C ASP A 71 15.55 -6.28 23.73
N PRO A 72 14.74 -7.05 22.97
CA PRO A 72 14.48 -6.76 21.56
C PRO A 72 13.70 -5.46 21.34
N ILE A 73 12.82 -5.09 22.27
CA ILE A 73 11.95 -3.91 22.12
C ILE A 73 12.80 -2.65 22.29
N SER A 74 13.59 -2.57 23.36
CA SER A 74 14.45 -1.43 23.64
C SER A 74 15.51 -1.24 22.54
N PHE A 75 16.05 -2.35 22.02
CA PHE A 75 16.95 -2.32 20.88
C PHE A 75 16.28 -1.73 19.63
N LEU A 76 15.10 -2.22 19.25
CA LEU A 76 14.40 -1.74 18.05
C LEU A 76 14.04 -0.26 18.17
N ALA A 77 13.51 0.17 19.31
CA ALA A 77 13.21 1.59 19.56
C ALA A 77 14.46 2.46 19.40
N SER A 78 15.58 2.04 20.00
CA SER A 78 16.86 2.72 19.87
C SER A 78 17.37 2.74 18.43
N TYR A 79 17.18 1.65 17.67
CA TYR A 79 17.53 1.57 16.27
C TYR A 79 16.75 2.59 15.44
N LEU A 80 15.43 2.67 15.63
CA LEU A 80 14.57 3.62 14.92
C LEU A 80 15.00 5.07 15.20
N LEU A 81 15.24 5.43 16.46
CA LEU A 81 15.64 6.79 16.83
C LEU A 81 17.01 7.20 16.25
N LYS A 82 17.97 6.27 16.22
CA LYS A 82 19.31 6.51 15.65
C LYS A 82 19.31 6.62 14.14
N ASN A 83 18.38 5.94 13.46
CA ASN A 83 18.36 5.82 12.00
C ASN A 83 17.23 6.63 11.33
N LYS A 84 16.47 7.43 12.08
CA LYS A 84 15.28 8.16 11.59
C LYS A 84 15.52 8.98 10.31
N ASN A 85 16.70 9.60 10.16
CA ASN A 85 17.01 10.46 9.02
C ASN A 85 17.33 9.67 7.73
N ARG A 86 17.74 8.39 7.85
CA ARG A 86 18.15 7.56 6.71
C ARG A 86 16.98 7.09 5.84
N CYS A 87 15.75 7.32 6.29
CA CYS A 87 14.54 6.96 5.54
C CYS A 87 13.82 8.19 4.96
N GLU A 88 14.13 9.39 5.45
CA GLU A 88 13.58 10.65 4.91
C GLU A 88 14.27 11.05 3.59
N GLU A 89 15.51 10.60 3.38
CA GLU A 89 16.34 10.84 2.19
C GLU A 89 15.80 10.21 0.89
N ALA A 90 14.76 9.37 0.96
CA ALA A 90 14.11 8.77 -0.21
C ALA A 90 13.11 9.70 -0.92
N ILE A 91 12.89 10.91 -0.39
CA ILE A 91 12.10 11.94 -1.07
C ILE A 91 13.10 12.92 -1.71
N PRO A 92 13.40 12.82 -3.02
CA PRO A 92 14.20 13.85 -3.68
C PRO A 92 13.49 15.19 -3.54
N GLU A 93 14.05 16.04 -2.69
CA GLU A 93 13.81 17.48 -2.66
C GLU A 93 14.39 18.05 -3.96
N ASN A 94 13.64 17.93 -5.05
CA ASN A 94 13.97 18.64 -6.29
C ASN A 94 12.69 18.90 -7.09
N VAL A 95 11.96 19.94 -6.67
CA VAL A 95 11.11 20.74 -7.56
C VAL A 95 11.50 22.21 -7.45
#